data_AF-A0A2R4ZQ15-F1
#
_entry.id   AF-A0A2R4ZQ15-F1
#
_cell.length_a   1.000
_cell.length_b   1.000
_cell.length_c   1.000
_cell.angle_alpha   90.00
_cell.angle_beta   90.00
_cell.angle_gamma   90.00
#
_symmetry.space_group_name_H-M   'P 1'
#
loop_
_entity.id
_entity.type
_entity.pdbx_description
1 polymer ?
#
loop_
_entity_poly.entity_id
_entity_poly.type
_entity_poly.pdbx_seq_one_letter_code
_entity_poly.pdbx_strand_id
1 'polypeptide(L)'
;MIPNIYAIHITIMTIYLVLISAYLIRRSVKPERIAGEVPRIARDIEKASKVKSKKKAGVIGMRYRRLRGRIFRVTMIMATIPLIMMVLVLLYSYAVFGERGLAAPGTCSLPPPIEIEIVVEGRSICYVYIVWISFLAYLMILPLYNRISGTDILKSIGERR
;
A
#
# COMPACT_ATOMS: atom_id res chain seq x y z
N MET A 1 23.79 8.74 21.82
CA MET A 1 23.10 9.11 20.57
C MET A 1 21.76 9.72 20.92
N ILE A 2 21.57 11.01 20.65
CA ILE A 2 20.26 11.64 20.84
C ILE A 2 19.36 11.11 19.71
N PRO A 3 18.19 10.52 20.00
CA PRO A 3 17.27 10.10 18.96
C PRO A 3 16.94 11.30 18.08
N ASN A 4 17.02 11.11 16.76
CA ASN A 4 16.64 12.15 15.82
C ASN A 4 15.12 12.32 15.89
N ILE A 5 14.65 13.20 16.78
CA ILE A 5 13.23 13.47 17.08
C ILE A 5 12.44 13.69 15.80
N TYR A 6 13.07 14.32 14.82
CA TYR A 6 12.51 14.56 13.51
C TYR A 6 12.24 13.27 12.72
N ALA A 7 13.20 12.35 12.64
CA ALA A 7 13.01 11.05 12.00
C ALA A 7 11.92 10.22 12.69
N ILE A 8 11.83 10.30 14.01
CA ILE A 8 10.76 9.64 14.79
C ILE A 8 9.41 10.23 14.43
N HIS A 9 9.27 11.55 14.40
CA HIS A 9 8.03 12.23 14.04
C HIS A 9 7.55 11.83 12.64
N ILE A 10 8.44 11.84 11.65
CA ILE A 10 8.14 11.40 10.27
C ILE A 10 7.72 9.94 10.24
N THR A 11 8.40 9.06 10.99
CA THR A 11 8.05 7.64 11.07
C THR A 11 6.64 7.44 11.63
N ILE A 12 6.32 8.10 12.74
CA ILE A 12 4.99 8.02 13.37
C ILE A 12 3.92 8.58 12.44
N MET A 13 4.17 9.72 11.79
CA MET A 13 3.23 10.33 10.85
C MET A 13 2.95 9.43 9.65
N THR A 14 3.99 8.83 9.06
CA THR A 14 3.84 7.87 7.96
C THR A 14 2.99 6.68 8.38
N ILE A 15 3.31 6.07 9.54
CA ILE A 15 2.55 4.94 10.06
C ILE A 15 1.07 5.31 10.23
N TYR A 16 0.80 6.44 10.87
CA TYR A 16 -0.55 6.89 11.16
C TYR A 16 -1.36 7.17 9.89
N LEU A 17 -0.78 7.91 8.93
CA LEU A 17 -1.42 8.22 7.65
C LEU A 17 -1.73 6.96 6.84
N VAL A 18 -0.77 6.03 6.76
CA VAL A 18 -0.98 4.76 6.06
C VAL A 18 -2.09 3.94 6.71
N LEU A 19 -2.12 3.81 8.04
CA LEU A 19 -3.15 3.03 8.73
C LEU A 19 -4.55 3.66 8.62
N ILE A 20 -4.65 4.99 8.72
CA ILE A 20 -5.91 5.70 8.48
C ILE A 20 -6.38 5.46 7.04
N SER A 21 -5.47 5.58 6.07
CA SER A 21 -5.81 5.35 4.67
C SER A 21 -6.34 3.93 4.47
N ALA A 22 -5.73 2.92 5.09
CA ALA A 22 -6.19 1.53 5.07
C ALA A 22 -7.63 1.40 5.57
N TYR A 23 -7.94 2.05 6.71
CA TYR A 23 -9.27 2.05 7.30
C TYR A 23 -10.30 2.71 6.38
N LEU A 24 -9.98 3.88 5.83
CA LEU A 24 -10.86 4.61 4.91
C LEU A 24 -11.12 3.83 3.61
N ILE A 25 -10.08 3.19 3.06
CA ILE A 25 -10.21 2.31 1.90
C ILE A 25 -11.18 1.17 2.19
N ARG A 26 -10.98 0.45 3.30
CA ARG A 26 -11.85 -0.69 3.66
C ARG A 26 -13.30 -0.25 3.77
N ARG A 27 -13.55 0.90 4.42
CA ARG A 27 -14.91 1.46 4.56
C ARG A 27 -15.53 1.81 3.20
N SER A 28 -14.75 2.34 2.28
CA SER A 28 -15.22 2.82 0.96
C SER A 28 -15.43 1.66 -0.03
N VAL A 29 -14.46 0.76 -0.10
CA VAL A 29 -14.41 -0.33 -1.08
C VAL A 29 -15.19 -1.56 -0.62
N LYS A 30 -15.22 -1.84 0.69
CA LYS A 30 -15.86 -3.03 1.30
C LYS A 30 -15.41 -4.34 0.64
N PRO A 31 -14.13 -4.71 0.75
CA PRO A 31 -13.57 -5.91 0.12
C PRO A 31 -14.35 -7.19 0.46
N GLU A 32 -15.00 -7.25 1.63
CA GLU A 32 -15.84 -8.37 2.06
C GLU A 32 -17.04 -8.60 1.13
N ARG A 33 -17.65 -7.54 0.60
CA ARG A 33 -18.76 -7.67 -0.37
C ARG A 33 -18.26 -8.26 -1.68
N ILE A 34 -17.11 -7.80 -2.16
CA ILE A 34 -16.49 -8.31 -3.39
C ILE A 34 -16.13 -9.80 -3.20
N ALA A 35 -15.57 -10.15 -2.04
CA ALA A 35 -15.24 -11.52 -1.69
C ALA A 35 -16.46 -12.45 -1.63
N GLY A 36 -17.60 -11.97 -1.12
CA GLY A 36 -18.85 -12.72 -1.11
C GLY A 36 -19.50 -12.91 -2.48
N GLU A 37 -19.27 -12.01 -3.44
CA GLU A 37 -19.81 -12.10 -4.81
C GLU A 37 -19.09 -13.17 -5.66
N VAL A 38 -17.79 -13.39 -5.44
CA VAL A 38 -16.96 -14.31 -6.23
C VAL A 38 -17.44 -15.77 -6.18
N PRO A 39 -17.65 -16.41 -5.01
CA PRO A 39 -18.09 -17.81 -4.97
C PRO A 39 -19.52 -17.98 -5.50
N ARG A 40 -20.37 -16.95 -5.41
CA ARG A 40 -21.71 -16.97 -6.01
C ARG A 40 -21.63 -17.00 -7.53
N ILE A 41 -20.80 -16.14 -8.12
CA ILE A 41 -20.58 -16.12 -9.57
C ILE A 41 -19.90 -17.40 -10.05
N ALA A 42 -18.97 -17.97 -9.27
CA ALA A 42 -18.36 -19.27 -9.60
C ALA A 42 -19.39 -20.41 -9.63
N ARG A 43 -20.29 -20.49 -8.64
CA ARG A 43 -21.41 -21.46 -8.64
C ARG A 43 -22.37 -21.23 -9.81
N ASP A 44 -22.64 -19.98 -10.17
CA ASP A 44 -23.49 -19.65 -11.31
C ASP A 44 -22.85 -20.09 -12.64
N ILE A 45 -21.52 -19.94 -12.77
CA ILE A 45 -20.75 -20.46 -13.92
C ILE A 45 -20.86 -21.99 -13.99
N GLU A 46 -20.68 -22.70 -12.88
CA GLU A 46 -20.77 -24.16 -12.84
C GLU A 46 -22.18 -24.67 -13.16
N LYS A 47 -23.23 -23.98 -12.69
CA LYS A 47 -24.61 -24.31 -13.05
C LYS A 47 -24.90 -23.99 -14.51
N ALA A 48 -24.35 -22.92 -15.04
CA ALA A 48 -24.54 -22.54 -16.44
C ALA A 48 -23.72 -23.38 -17.42
N SER A 49 -22.57 -23.94 -17.01
CA SER A 49 -21.84 -24.90 -17.85
C SER A 49 -22.60 -26.23 -17.98
N LYS A 50 -23.38 -26.60 -16.95
CA LYS A 50 -24.28 -27.77 -16.98
C LYS A 50 -25.53 -27.56 -17.85
N VAL A 51 -25.95 -26.31 -18.08
CA VAL A 51 -27.11 -25.97 -18.92
C VAL A 51 -26.62 -25.50 -20.31
N LYS A 52 -26.89 -26.25 -21.39
CA LYS A 52 -26.48 -25.99 -22.80
C LYS A 52 -26.90 -24.62 -23.41
N SER A 53 -27.44 -23.68 -22.64
CA SER A 53 -27.90 -22.38 -23.13
C SER A 53 -26.74 -21.39 -23.31
N LYS A 54 -26.32 -21.18 -24.56
CA LYS A 54 -25.29 -20.19 -24.95
C LYS A 54 -25.60 -18.76 -24.46
N LYS A 55 -26.87 -18.36 -24.40
CA LYS A 55 -27.28 -17.03 -23.90
C LYS A 55 -26.98 -16.85 -22.42
N LYS A 56 -27.26 -17.86 -21.58
CA LYS A 56 -26.96 -17.82 -20.14
C LYS A 56 -25.46 -17.79 -19.87
N ALA A 57 -24.68 -18.58 -20.63
CA ALA A 57 -23.22 -18.57 -20.56
C ALA A 57 -22.62 -17.18 -20.91
N GLY A 58 -23.17 -16.49 -21.93
CA GLY A 58 -22.73 -15.15 -22.32
C GLY A 58 -22.96 -14.09 -21.23
N VAL A 59 -24.15 -14.07 -20.63
CA VAL A 59 -24.48 -13.12 -19.54
C VAL A 59 -23.59 -13.32 -18.32
N ILE A 60 -23.34 -14.58 -17.95
CA ILE A 60 -22.50 -14.92 -16.80
C ILE A 60 -21.03 -14.61 -17.08
N GLY A 61 -20.54 -14.88 -18.30
CA GLY A 61 -19.20 -14.49 -18.73
C GLY A 61 -18.97 -12.98 -18.68
N MET A 62 -19.96 -12.17 -19.09
CA MET A 62 -19.91 -10.71 -18.93
C MET A 62 -19.87 -10.29 -17.45
N ARG A 63 -20.69 -10.91 -16.60
CA ARG A 63 -20.71 -10.63 -15.16
C ARG A 63 -19.36 -10.95 -14.50
N TYR A 64 -18.75 -12.07 -14.88
CA TYR A 64 -17.43 -12.46 -14.42
C TYR A 64 -16.34 -11.49 -14.89
N ARG A 65 -16.32 -11.08 -16.17
CA ARG A 65 -15.37 -10.08 -16.69
C ARG A 65 -15.49 -8.74 -15.95
N ARG A 66 -16.72 -8.27 -15.68
CA ARG A 66 -16.96 -7.06 -14.90
C ARG A 66 -16.45 -7.18 -13.47
N LEU A 67 -16.71 -8.32 -12.80
CA LEU A 67 -16.21 -8.58 -11.45
C LEU A 67 -14.68 -8.58 -11.41
N ARG A 68 -14.03 -9.29 -12.34
CA ARG A 68 -12.57 -9.34 -12.43
C ARG A 68 -11.97 -7.94 -12.65
N GLY A 69 -12.55 -7.15 -13.53
CA GLY A 69 -12.12 -5.76 -13.75
C GLY A 69 -12.37 -4.85 -12.53
N ARG A 70 -13.39 -5.12 -11.72
CA ARG A 70 -13.62 -4.42 -10.44
C ARG A 70 -12.57 -4.79 -9.39
N ILE A 71 -12.28 -6.09 -9.23
CA ILE A 71 -11.25 -6.59 -8.32
C ILE A 71 -9.90 -5.97 -8.68
N PHE A 72 -9.50 -6.02 -9.95
CA PHE A 72 -8.23 -5.48 -10.42
C PHE A 72 -8.08 -3.98 -10.14
N ARG A 73 -9.12 -3.18 -10.42
CA ARG A 73 -9.11 -1.74 -10.12
C ARG A 73 -8.98 -1.48 -8.63
N VAL A 74 -9.70 -2.23 -7.81
CA VAL A 74 -9.64 -2.12 -6.35
C VAL A 74 -8.24 -2.46 -5.83
N THR A 75 -7.65 -3.57 -6.29
CA THR A 75 -6.30 -3.97 -5.86
C THR A 75 -5.24 -2.97 -6.30
N MET A 76 -5.38 -2.39 -7.49
CA MET A 76 -4.51 -1.31 -7.95
C MET A 76 -4.61 -0.08 -7.04
N ILE A 77 -5.82 0.37 -6.71
CA ILE A 77 -6.03 1.49 -5.78
C ILE A 77 -5.44 1.19 -4.39
N MET A 78 -5.64 -0.02 -3.87
CA MET A 78 -5.06 -0.44 -2.59
C MET A 78 -3.53 -0.46 -2.60
N ALA A 79 -2.91 -0.74 -3.74
CA ALA A 79 -1.45 -0.75 -3.89
C ALA A 79 -0.86 0.66 -4.09
N THR A 80 -1.59 1.58 -4.74
CA THR A 80 -1.10 2.93 -5.00
C THR A 80 -1.25 3.89 -3.82
N ILE A 81 -2.21 3.66 -2.93
CA ILE A 81 -2.45 4.59 -1.81
C ILE A 81 -1.25 4.74 -0.86
N PRO A 82 -0.54 3.69 -0.44
CA PRO A 82 0.66 3.86 0.37
C PRO A 82 1.71 4.75 -0.30
N LEU A 83 1.87 4.67 -1.63
CA LEU A 83 2.79 5.52 -2.38
C LEU A 83 2.33 6.99 -2.36
N ILE A 84 1.04 7.24 -2.55
CA ILE A 84 0.46 8.59 -2.45
C ILE A 84 0.68 9.16 -1.03
N MET A 85 0.47 8.35 0.00
CA MET A 85 0.68 8.76 1.39
C MET A 85 2.17 9.08 1.67
N MET A 86 3.10 8.32 1.11
CA MET A 86 4.54 8.65 1.20
C MET A 86 4.84 10.00 0.55
N VAL A 87 4.32 10.27 -0.66
CA VAL A 87 4.50 11.57 -1.33
C VAL A 87 3.92 12.71 -0.49
N LEU A 88 2.76 12.51 0.13
CA LEU A 88 2.16 13.50 1.04
C LEU A 88 3.03 13.77 2.27
N VAL A 89 3.67 12.75 2.83
CA VAL A 89 4.63 12.92 3.93
C VAL A 89 5.84 13.74 3.48
N LEU A 90 6.36 13.48 2.27
CA LEU A 90 7.45 14.29 1.71
C LEU A 90 7.04 15.76 1.54
N LEU A 91 5.85 16.01 0.98
CA LEU A 91 5.33 17.37 0.80
C LEU A 91 5.12 18.09 2.14
N TYR A 92 4.54 17.40 3.12
CA TYR A 92 4.38 17.92 4.49
C TYR A 92 5.75 18.28 5.09
N SER A 93 6.71 17.38 4.95
CA SER A 93 8.05 17.56 5.49
C SER A 93 8.77 18.76 4.87
N TYR A 94 8.66 18.91 3.55
CA TYR A 94 9.19 20.07 2.82
C TYR A 94 8.49 21.37 3.24
N ALA A 95 7.17 21.36 3.40
CA ALA A 95 6.41 22.55 3.78
C ALA A 95 6.73 23.03 5.20
N VAL A 96 6.98 22.11 6.14
CA VAL A 96 7.23 22.47 7.55
C VAL A 96 8.71 22.77 7.82
N PHE A 97 9.62 22.02 7.20
CA PHE A 97 11.05 22.05 7.53
C PHE A 97 11.94 22.53 6.36
N GLY A 98 11.36 22.90 5.22
CA GLY A 98 12.07 23.36 4.03
C GLY A 98 12.91 22.25 3.39
N GLU A 99 14.00 22.64 2.70
CA GLU A 99 14.92 21.70 2.05
C GLU A 99 15.65 20.77 3.04
N ARG A 100 15.95 21.28 4.24
CA ARG A 100 16.49 20.45 5.35
C ARG A 100 15.50 19.39 5.80
N GLY A 101 14.23 19.61 5.47
CA GLY A 101 13.12 18.69 5.69
C GLY A 101 13.04 17.51 4.72
N LEU A 102 14.06 17.25 3.91
CA LEU A 102 14.07 16.10 2.99
C LEU A 102 15.10 15.03 3.38
N ALA A 103 16.01 15.37 4.29
CA ALA A 103 17.07 14.50 4.76
C ALA A 103 17.22 14.59 6.28
N ALA A 104 17.46 13.45 6.90
CA ALA A 104 17.70 13.34 8.33
C ALA A 104 19.17 12.93 8.57
N PRO A 105 19.87 13.50 9.57
CA PRO A 105 21.20 13.00 9.93
C PRO A 105 21.12 11.53 10.36
N GLY A 106 22.04 10.75 9.81
CA GLY A 106 22.16 9.31 10.01
C GLY A 106 23.41 8.92 10.79
N THR A 107 23.79 7.66 10.70
CA THR A 107 24.82 7.00 11.52
C THR A 107 25.93 6.35 10.70
N CYS A 108 25.91 6.51 9.37
CA CYS A 108 26.82 5.86 8.42
C CYS A 108 26.80 4.33 8.52
N SER A 109 25.65 3.75 8.85
CA SER A 109 25.49 2.30 9.08
C SER A 109 24.73 1.61 7.97
N LEU A 110 23.93 2.36 7.20
CA LEU A 110 23.14 1.82 6.11
C LEU A 110 23.94 1.95 4.79
N PRO A 111 23.82 0.96 3.89
CA PRO A 111 24.51 1.03 2.61
C PRO A 111 23.86 2.08 1.69
N PRO A 112 24.62 2.64 0.73
CA PRO A 112 24.02 3.44 -0.35
C PRO A 112 23.03 2.57 -1.15
N PRO A 113 21.89 3.11 -1.64
CA PRO A 113 21.49 4.52 -1.68
C PRO A 113 20.62 4.99 -0.49
N ILE A 114 20.50 4.18 0.58
CA ILE A 114 19.62 4.49 1.71
C ILE A 114 20.19 5.66 2.52
N GLU A 115 21.50 5.61 2.74
CA GLU A 115 22.27 6.62 3.43
C GLU A 115 23.38 7.13 2.51
N ILE A 116 23.60 8.44 2.50
CA ILE A 116 24.63 9.11 1.72
C ILE A 116 25.63 9.72 2.68
N GLU A 117 26.89 9.34 2.50
CA GLU A 117 28.02 9.94 3.21
C GLU A 117 28.54 11.15 2.43
N ILE A 118 28.63 12.29 3.12
CA ILE A 118 29.20 13.52 2.59
C ILE A 118 30.40 13.87 3.47
N VAL A 119 31.58 13.95 2.86
CA VAL A 119 32.81 14.32 3.56
C VAL A 119 32.97 15.84 3.46
N VAL A 120 32.91 16.53 4.61
CA VAL A 120 33.11 17.99 4.70
C VAL A 120 34.24 18.24 5.69
N GLU A 121 35.29 18.95 5.26
CA GLU A 121 36.45 19.33 6.10
C GLU A 121 37.05 18.15 6.90
N GLY A 122 37.10 16.96 6.29
CA GLY A 122 37.67 15.75 6.92
C GLY A 122 36.75 15.04 7.91
N ARG A 123 35.48 15.47 8.06
CA ARG A 123 34.45 14.75 8.83
C ARG A 123 33.41 14.15 7.88
N SER A 124 33.11 12.86 8.09
CA SER A 124 32.03 12.14 7.42
C SER A 124 30.68 12.47 8.08
N ILE A 125 29.78 13.12 7.35
CA ILE A 125 28.41 13.36 7.80
C ILE A 125 27.47 12.54 6.91
N CYS A 126 26.67 11.69 7.53
CA CYS A 126 25.74 10.84 6.80
C CYS A 126 24.30 11.36 6.90
N TYR A 127 23.59 11.24 5.79
CA TYR A 127 22.20 11.66 5.64
C TYR A 127 21.34 10.54 5.09
N VAL A 128 20.14 10.38 5.64
CA VAL A 128 19.13 9.45 5.17
C VAL A 128 17.98 10.25 4.58
N TYR A 129 17.59 9.94 3.34
CA TYR A 129 16.41 10.58 2.75
C TYR A 129 15.13 10.09 3.41
N ILE A 130 14.19 11.01 3.60
CA ILE A 130 12.90 10.73 4.22
C ILE A 130 12.06 9.73 3.45
N VAL A 131 12.25 9.64 2.13
CA VAL A 131 11.61 8.63 1.30
C VAL A 131 11.94 7.22 1.79
N TRP A 132 13.19 6.98 2.19
CA TRP A 132 13.63 5.69 2.72
C TRP A 132 13.07 5.43 4.11
N ILE A 133 13.06 6.44 4.99
CA ILE A 133 12.46 6.33 6.32
C ILE A 133 10.97 5.95 6.19
N SER A 134 10.24 6.63 5.30
CA SER A 134 8.82 6.41 5.06
C SER A 134 8.56 5.03 4.43
N PHE A 135 9.41 4.61 3.49
CA PHE A 135 9.34 3.30 2.86
C PHE A 135 9.58 2.16 3.85
N LEU A 136 10.64 2.25 4.65
CA LEU A 136 10.95 1.25 5.68
C LEU A 136 9.85 1.20 6.74
N ALA A 137 9.34 2.36 7.18
CA ALA A 137 8.20 2.42 8.10
C ALA A 137 6.98 1.69 7.54
N TYR A 138 6.66 1.91 6.26
CA TYR A 138 5.57 1.19 5.59
C TYR A 138 5.82 -0.32 5.53
N LEU A 139 7.03 -0.77 5.18
CA LEU A 139 7.36 -2.19 5.15
C LEU A 139 7.15 -2.85 6.52
N MET A 140 7.50 -2.16 7.61
CA MET A 140 7.27 -2.68 8.97
C MET A 140 5.79 -2.87 9.29
N ILE A 141 4.90 -1.98 8.79
CA ILE A 141 3.46 -2.06 9.02
C ILE A 141 2.68 -2.76 7.89
N LEU A 142 3.35 -3.26 6.86
CA LEU A 142 2.73 -3.87 5.69
C LEU A 142 1.73 -5.00 6.06
N PRO A 143 2.05 -5.94 6.97
CA PRO A 143 1.10 -6.97 7.37
C PRO A 143 -0.16 -6.38 8.02
N LEU A 144 0.01 -5.33 8.82
CA LEU A 144 -1.09 -4.65 9.50
C LEU A 144 -1.95 -3.86 8.48
N TYR A 145 -1.31 -3.17 7.54
CA TYR A 145 -1.97 -2.49 6.43
C TYR A 145 -2.87 -3.46 5.64
N ASN A 146 -2.31 -4.58 5.17
CA ASN A 146 -3.04 -5.57 4.37
C ASN A 146 -4.26 -6.16 5.10
N ARG A 147 -4.11 -6.39 6.41
CA ARG A 147 -5.19 -6.88 7.27
C ARG A 147 -6.29 -5.84 7.47
N ILE A 148 -5.92 -4.57 7.70
CA ILE A 148 -6.88 -3.49 7.92
C ILE A 148 -7.58 -3.07 6.63
N SER A 149 -6.86 -2.98 5.50
CA SER A 149 -7.43 -2.63 4.20
C SER A 149 -8.27 -3.74 3.60
N GLY A 150 -8.10 -4.98 4.07
CA GLY A 150 -8.78 -6.18 3.57
C GLY A 150 -8.20 -6.70 2.25
N THR A 151 -6.95 -6.34 1.93
CA THR A 151 -6.24 -6.87 0.75
C THR A 151 -6.01 -8.38 0.87
N ASP A 152 -5.77 -8.89 2.08
CA ASP A 152 -5.60 -10.34 2.33
C ASP A 152 -6.85 -11.13 1.93
N ILE A 153 -8.03 -10.57 2.18
CA ILE A 153 -9.32 -11.18 1.81
C ILE A 153 -9.39 -11.32 0.29
N LEU A 154 -9.02 -10.27 -0.46
CA LEU A 154 -9.03 -10.30 -1.91
C LEU A 154 -7.96 -11.25 -2.48
N LYS A 155 -6.80 -11.36 -1.83
CA LYS A 155 -5.72 -12.27 -2.23
C LYS A 155 -6.14 -13.74 -2.07
N SER A 156 -6.81 -14.08 -0.97
CA SER A 156 -7.29 -15.46 -0.72
C SER A 156 -8.26 -15.99 -1.77
N ILE A 157 -8.95 -15.10 -2.51
CA ILE A 157 -9.84 -15.47 -3.62
C ILE A 157 -9.04 -15.92 -4.84
N GLY A 158 -7.86 -15.34 -5.07
CA GLY A 158 -6.97 -15.69 -6.17
C GLY A 158 -6.26 -17.04 -5.96
N GLU A 159 -6.00 -17.41 -4.71
CA GLU A 159 -5.26 -18.63 -4.33
C GLU A 159 -6.14 -19.89 -4.27
N ARG A 160 -7.48 -19.78 -4.15
CA ARG A 160 -8.41 -20.94 -4.20
C ARG A 160 -8.72 -21.42 -5.61
N ARG A 161 -7.84 -21.15 -6.57
CA ARG A 161 -7.99 -21.52 -7.98
C ARG A 161 -6.92 -22.53 -8.37
#